data_AF-A0A353PKK9-F1
#
_entry.id   AF-A0A353PKK9-F1
#
_cell.length_a   1.000
_cell.length_b   1.000
_cell.length_c   1.000
_cell.angle_alpha   90.00
_cell.angle_beta   90.00
_cell.angle_gamma   90.00
#
_symmetry.space_group_name_H-M   'P 1'
#
loop_
_entity.id
_entity.type
_entity.pdbx_description
1 polymer ?
#
loop_
_entity_poly.entity_id
_entity_poly.type
_entity_poly.pdbx_seq_one_letter_code
_entity_poly.pdbx_strand_id
1 'polypeptide(L)' 'MNINPKDITMIGDTLHDAEVAKELGCDIIIYTKGHQHQSRLQNYRNIDNFTHLIGKI' A
#
# COMPACT_ATOMS: atom_id res chain seq x y z
N MET A 1 5.77 14.14 -16.03
CA MET A 1 4.36 14.04 -15.59
C MET A 1 4.19 14.96 -14.40
N ASN A 2 3.09 15.72 -14.32
CA ASN A 2 2.79 16.59 -13.18
C ASN A 2 1.60 15.96 -12.43
N ILE A 3 1.89 14.99 -11.57
CA ILE A 3 0.88 14.27 -10.78
C ILE A 3 1.04 14.72 -9.33
N ASN A 4 -0.06 15.11 -8.71
CA ASN A 4 -0.09 15.45 -7.29
C ASN A 4 -0.01 14.16 -6.46
N PRO A 5 0.97 14.01 -5.54
CA PRO A 5 1.12 12.79 -4.75
C PRO A 5 -0.11 12.37 -3.95
N LYS A 6 -0.97 13.33 -3.58
CA LYS A 6 -2.22 13.07 -2.86
C LYS A 6 -3.27 12.35 -3.70
N ASP A 7 -3.12 12.37 -5.02
CA ASP A 7 -3.99 11.66 -5.96
C ASP A 7 -3.42 10.28 -6.34
N ILE A 8 -2.34 9.84 -5.66
CA ILE A 8 -1.66 8.58 -5.87
C ILE A 8 -1.88 7.66 -4.67
N THR A 9 -2.22 6.41 -4.94
CA THR A 9 -2.14 5.32 -3.95
C THR A 9 -1.11 4.31 -4.42
N MET A 10 -0.08 4.08 -3.61
CA MET A 10 0.90 3.04 -3.80
C MET A 10 0.41 1.73 -3.20
N ILE A 11 0.75 0.61 -3.84
CA ILE A 11 0.47 -0.73 -3.33
C ILE A 11 1.79 -1.50 -3.29
N GLY A 12 2.15 -2.03 -2.12
CA GLY A 12 3.40 -2.77 -1.92
C GLY A 12 3.22 -3.89 -0.90
N ASP A 13 4.24 -4.71 -0.66
CA ASP A 13 4.19 -5.86 0.25
C ASP A 13 5.26 -5.81 1.35
N THR A 14 6.07 -4.75 1.38
CA THR A 14 7.18 -4.58 2.32
C THR A 14 7.09 -3.28 3.12
N LEU A 15 7.87 -3.20 4.21
CA LEU A 15 8.05 -1.94 4.94
C LEU A 15 8.78 -0.89 4.11
N HIS A 16 9.64 -1.32 3.20
CA HIS A 16 10.35 -0.41 2.29
C HIS A 16 9.36 0.34 1.40
N ASP A 17 8.32 -0.33 0.90
CA ASP A 17 7.26 0.32 0.13
C ASP A 17 6.55 1.40 0.95
N ALA A 18 6.25 1.12 2.23
CA ALA A 18 5.66 2.12 3.09
C ALA A 18 6.58 3.33 3.33
N GLU A 19 7.89 3.11 3.47
CA GLU A 19 8.87 4.19 3.59
C GLU A 19 8.93 5.05 2.33
N VAL A 20 8.94 4.41 1.15
CA VAL A 20 8.94 5.10 -0.14
C VAL A 20 7.66 5.91 -0.33
N ALA A 21 6.47 5.35 -0.05
CA ALA A 21 5.20 6.07 -0.18
C ALA A 21 5.14 7.30 0.75
N LYS A 22 5.67 7.16 1.98
CA LYS A 22 5.78 8.27 2.93
C LYS A 22 6.69 9.38 2.40
N GLU A 23 7.85 9.04 1.86
CA GLU A 23 8.79 10.04 1.31
C GLU A 23 8.23 10.72 0.06
N LEU A 24 7.46 10.00 -0.75
CA LEU A 24 6.75 10.54 -1.90
C LEU A 24 5.51 11.36 -1.52
N GLY A 25 5.03 11.25 -0.28
CA GLY A 25 3.84 11.94 0.21
C GLY A 25 2.53 11.40 -0.38
N CYS A 26 2.48 10.12 -0.73
CA CYS A 26 1.30 9.44 -1.26
C CYS A 26 0.74 8.39 -0.28
N ASP A 27 -0.50 7.97 -0.51
CA ASP A 27 -1.13 6.92 0.30
C ASP A 27 -0.50 5.54 0.01
N ILE A 28 -0.57 4.63 0.99
CA ILE A 28 -0.06 3.25 0.87
C ILE A 28 -1.09 2.22 1.31
N ILE A 29 -1.21 1.16 0.53
CA ILE A 29 -1.91 -0.07 0.88
C ILE A 29 -0.90 -1.23 0.85
N ILE A 30 -0.91 -2.04 1.90
CA ILE A 30 0.01 -3.16 2.04
C ILE A 30 -0.66 -4.49 1.70
N TYR A 31 -0.07 -5.24 0.79
CA TYR A 31 -0.50 -6.58 0.41
C TYR A 31 0.16 -7.64 1.30
N THR A 32 -0.65 -8.34 2.09
CA THR A 32 -0.13 -9.21 3.16
C THR A 32 0.13 -10.66 2.75
N LYS A 33 -0.05 -11.00 1.47
CA LYS A 33 0.36 -12.31 0.90
C LYS A 33 1.67 -12.22 0.09
N GLY A 34 2.48 -11.20 0.36
CA GLY A 34 3.82 -11.03 -0.22
C GLY A 34 4.95 -11.47 0.72
N HIS A 35 6.08 -10.76 0.68
CA HIS A 35 7.35 -11.19 1.30
C HIS A 35 7.45 -11.04 2.83
N GLN A 36 6.67 -10.15 3.44
CA GLN A 36 6.77 -9.88 4.89
C GLN A 36 5.61 -10.50 5.67
N HIS A 37 5.94 -11.05 6.85
CA HIS A 37 4.94 -11.61 7.75
C HIS A 37 3.98 -10.51 8.25
N GLN A 38 2.69 -10.80 8.26
CA GLN A 38 1.61 -9.83 8.53
C GLN A 38 1.76 -9.08 9.87
N SER A 39 2.40 -9.70 10.87
CA SER A 39 2.71 -9.08 12.17
C SER A 39 3.56 -7.82 12.06
N ARG A 40 4.41 -7.70 11.02
CA ARG A 40 5.23 -6.50 10.80
C ARG A 40 4.47 -5.36 10.12
N LEU A 41 3.25 -5.61 9.66
CA LEU A 41 2.48 -4.72 8.78
C LEU A 41 1.18 -4.22 9.43
N GLN A 42 0.99 -4.47 10.73
CA GLN A 42 -0.27 -4.20 11.43
C GLN A 42 -0.68 -2.72 11.49
N ASN A 43 0.26 -1.80 11.35
CA ASN A 43 0.00 -0.36 11.41
C ASN A 43 -0.47 0.24 10.07
N TYR A 44 -0.59 -0.57 9.02
CA TYR A 44 -0.98 -0.12 7.68
C TYR A 44 -2.34 -0.63 7.28
N ARG A 45 -2.96 0.05 6.31
CA ARG A 45 -4.13 -0.47 5.62
C ARG A 45 -3.72 -1.69 4.82
N ASN A 46 -4.19 -2.85 5.25
CA ASN A 46 -3.81 -4.14 4.69
C ASN A 46 -4.89 -4.69 3.75
N ILE A 47 -4.46 -5.36 2.68
CA ILE A 47 -5.28 -6.21 1.83
C ILE A 47 -4.58 -7.55 1.62
N ASP A 48 -5.35 -8.61 1.42
CA ASP A 48 -4.83 -9.93 1.05
C ASP A 48 -5.39 -10.40 -0.29
N ASN A 49 -6.20 -9.57 -0.94
CA ASN A 49 -6.77 -9.76 -2.26
C ASN A 49 -6.98 -8.39 -2.93
N PHE A 50 -6.53 -8.25 -4.18
CA PHE A 50 -6.71 -7.03 -4.95
C PHE A 50 -8.18 -6.72 -5.24
N THR A 51 -9.07 -7.70 -5.18
CA THR A 51 -10.51 -7.47 -5.32
C THR A 51 -11.06 -6.56 -4.22
N HIS A 52 -10.38 -6.40 -3.08
CA HIS A 52 -10.76 -5.43 -2.04
C HIS A 52 -10.54 -3.97 -2.45
N LEU A 53 -9.81 -3.72 -3.55
CA LEU A 53 -9.55 -2.37 -4.08
C LEU A 53 -10.62 -1.91 -5.07
N ILE A 54 -11.28 -2.85 -5.73
CA ILE A 54 -12.39 -2.57 -6.62
C ILE A 54 -13.67 -2.60 -5.78
N GLY A 55 -14.36 -1.47 -5.67
CA GLY A 55 -15.66 -1.42 -4.98
C GLY A 55 -16.60 -2.42 -5.65
N LYS A 56 -16.98 -3.50 -4.92
CA LYS A 56 -17.91 -4.58 -5.30
C LYS A 56 -18.35 -4.52 -6.77
N ILE A 57 -17.55 -5.12 -7.66
CA ILE A 57 -17.99 -5.47 -9.01
C ILE A 57 -18.71 -6.81 -8.94
#